data_AF-A0A1J1J1M6-F1
#
_entry.id   AF-A0A1J1J1M6-F1
#
_cell.length_a   1.000
_cell.length_b   1.000
_cell.length_c   1.000
_cell.angle_alpha   90.00
_cell.angle_beta   90.00
_cell.angle_gamma   90.00
#
_symmetry.space_group_name_H-M   'P 1'
#
loop_
_entity.id
_entity.type
_entity.pdbx_description
1 polymer ?
#
loop_
_entity_poly.entity_id
_entity_poly.type
_entity_poly.pdbx_seq_one_letter_code
_entity_poly.pdbx_strand_id
1 'polypeptide(L)'
;MKFSQNWNLCQGFAIRIVVIGLLIQTITALQLEGLVTKKPRVSKYTMKPQAPTSPPSSTSTYRVNTTNGNTCILIRTDGLLSIQYRDKLNEDREADVYLPDNPGLKGICDNSDESSVTLSFRGFILSMYFSKTPGGERWYVNTIELSYSSSNPIFEHIDRPNLNVKLSTPPHTFLFPTPIGKSFECMQEKTIVMFSQDESDRSGHLAKLFLRDTRLQGFMYKVGGQWGSPFQCTATGTYRDESAPFYLGTILGIACIATVAGYGVWRYLKVKKFQYGNM
;
A
#
# COMPACT_ATOMS: atom_id res chain seq x y z
N MET A 1 19.07 -59.43 -43.26
CA MET A 1 18.67 -58.52 -42.15
C MET A 1 19.71 -57.40 -42.00
N LYS A 2 19.47 -56.22 -42.58
CA LYS A 2 20.11 -54.91 -42.27
C LYS A 2 19.73 -53.89 -43.37
N PHE A 3 18.47 -53.48 -43.45
CA PHE A 3 18.09 -52.32 -44.27
C PHE A 3 16.86 -51.56 -43.75
N SER A 4 16.27 -51.96 -42.62
CA SER A 4 15.03 -51.37 -42.07
C SER A 4 15.24 -50.39 -40.90
N GLN A 5 16.48 -50.05 -40.54
CA GLN A 5 16.77 -49.21 -39.36
C GLN A 5 17.17 -47.76 -39.67
N ASN A 6 17.47 -47.39 -40.93
CA ASN A 6 17.92 -46.03 -41.27
C ASN A 6 16.81 -45.04 -41.67
N TRP A 7 15.57 -45.49 -41.83
CA TRP A 7 14.47 -44.59 -42.22
C TRP A 7 13.84 -43.83 -41.04
N ASN A 8 13.85 -44.43 -39.84
CA ASN A 8 13.23 -43.84 -38.64
C ASN A 8 14.08 -42.73 -37.99
N LEU A 9 15.39 -42.68 -38.25
CA LEU A 9 16.27 -41.63 -37.71
C LEU A 9 16.14 -40.30 -38.47
N CYS A 10 15.94 -40.35 -39.79
CA CYS A 10 15.78 -39.14 -40.62
C CYS A 10 14.45 -38.42 -40.37
N GLN A 11 13.40 -39.15 -40.02
CA GLN A 11 12.05 -38.60 -39.83
C GLN A 11 11.91 -37.85 -38.49
N GLY A 12 12.62 -38.26 -37.44
CA GLY A 12 12.64 -37.57 -36.14
C GLY A 12 13.46 -36.28 -36.13
N PHE A 13 14.54 -36.21 -36.92
CA PHE A 13 15.40 -35.02 -37.01
C PHE A 13 14.73 -33.89 -37.80
N ALA A 14 14.01 -34.22 -38.87
CA ALA A 14 13.24 -33.26 -39.66
C ALA A 14 12.12 -32.60 -38.84
N ILE A 15 11.42 -33.37 -37.99
CA ILE A 15 10.33 -32.84 -37.14
C ILE A 15 10.87 -31.90 -36.07
N ARG A 16 12.04 -32.19 -35.47
CA ARG A 16 12.66 -31.30 -34.47
C ARG A 16 13.18 -29.99 -35.09
N ILE A 17 13.72 -30.03 -36.31
CA ILE A 17 14.16 -28.82 -37.03
C ILE A 17 12.97 -27.95 -37.45
N VAL A 18 11.84 -28.54 -37.85
CA VAL A 18 10.61 -27.80 -38.19
C VAL A 18 9.97 -27.15 -36.96
N VAL A 19 9.99 -27.81 -35.79
CA VAL A 19 9.48 -27.24 -34.53
C VAL A 19 10.37 -26.10 -34.02
N ILE A 20 11.69 -26.20 -34.16
CA ILE A 20 12.62 -25.12 -33.82
C ILE A 20 12.50 -23.95 -34.82
N GLY A 21 12.29 -24.23 -36.12
CA GLY A 21 12.02 -23.20 -37.13
C GLY A 21 10.71 -22.44 -36.91
N LEU A 22 9.65 -23.13 -36.47
CA LEU A 22 8.37 -22.51 -36.11
C LEU A 22 8.45 -21.67 -34.82
N LEU A 23 9.27 -22.06 -33.85
CA LEU A 23 9.54 -21.26 -32.65
C LEU A 23 10.41 -20.02 -32.92
N ILE A 24 11.22 -20.02 -33.98
CA ILE A 24 12.02 -18.84 -34.38
C ILE A 24 11.18 -17.87 -35.23
N GLN A 25 10.22 -18.36 -36.03
CA GLN A 25 9.30 -17.49 -36.79
C GLN A 25 8.25 -16.77 -35.91
N THR A 26 7.88 -17.32 -34.75
CA THR A 26 6.98 -16.61 -33.81
C THR A 26 7.68 -15.47 -33.06
N ILE A 27 9.01 -15.46 -33.01
CA ILE A 27 9.80 -14.38 -32.38
C ILE A 27 9.97 -13.19 -33.35
N THR A 28 9.98 -13.41 -34.67
CA THR A 28 10.06 -12.33 -35.67
C THR A 28 8.70 -11.80 -36.13
N ALA A 29 7.59 -12.53 -35.93
CA ALA A 29 6.24 -12.05 -36.26
C ALA A 29 5.56 -11.19 -35.17
N LEU A 30 6.25 -10.94 -34.04
CA LEU A 30 5.82 -9.99 -33.00
C LEU A 30 6.32 -8.55 -33.24
N GLN A 31 6.70 -8.22 -34.48
CA GLN A 31 6.73 -6.82 -34.91
C GLN A 31 5.35 -6.45 -35.44
N LEU A 32 4.55 -5.87 -34.54
CA LEU A 32 3.25 -5.29 -34.83
C LEU A 32 3.42 -4.02 -35.71
N GLU A 33 3.69 -4.20 -37.00
CA GLU A 33 3.58 -3.11 -37.99
C GLU A 33 2.09 -2.89 -38.28
N GLY A 34 1.45 -1.96 -37.57
CA GLY A 34 0.06 -1.61 -37.89
C GLY A 34 -0.74 -0.77 -36.90
N LEU A 35 -0.25 -0.53 -35.68
CA LEU A 35 -0.83 0.51 -34.82
C LEU A 35 -0.08 1.82 -35.03
N VAL A 36 -0.43 2.51 -36.11
CA VAL A 36 -0.16 3.94 -36.29
C VAL A 36 -0.99 4.69 -35.25
N THR A 37 -0.47 4.77 -34.03
CA THR A 37 -0.81 5.85 -33.13
C THR A 37 0.00 7.06 -33.59
N LYS A 38 -0.69 8.16 -33.91
CA LYS A 38 -0.07 9.46 -34.18
C LYS A 38 1.01 9.70 -33.13
N LYS A 39 2.25 9.93 -33.56
CA LYS A 39 3.31 10.49 -32.72
C LYS A 39 2.68 11.62 -31.88
N PRO A 40 2.74 11.59 -30.54
CA PRO A 40 2.39 12.75 -29.77
C PRO A 40 3.32 13.87 -30.26
N ARG A 41 2.72 14.92 -30.79
CA ARG A 41 3.42 16.17 -31.08
C ARG A 41 4.05 16.58 -29.77
N VAL A 42 5.37 16.46 -29.66
CA VAL A 42 6.14 17.13 -28.63
C VAL A 42 5.94 18.61 -28.88
N SER A 43 4.91 19.20 -28.29
CA SER A 43 4.93 20.62 -28.03
C SER A 43 6.10 20.81 -27.08
N LYS A 44 7.17 21.42 -27.58
CA LYS A 44 8.13 22.13 -26.73
C LYS A 44 7.34 23.20 -25.99
N TYR A 45 6.68 22.82 -24.89
CA TYR A 45 6.39 23.78 -23.85
C TYR A 45 7.74 24.07 -23.21
N THR A 46 8.32 25.19 -23.61
CA THR A 46 9.28 25.90 -22.78
C THR A 46 8.61 26.04 -21.41
N MET A 47 8.99 25.17 -20.47
CA MET A 47 8.71 25.40 -19.05
C MET A 47 9.45 26.68 -18.70
N LYS A 48 8.71 27.78 -18.67
CA LYS A 48 9.10 28.96 -17.91
C LYS A 48 9.36 28.47 -16.48
N PRO A 49 10.48 28.82 -15.83
CA PRO A 49 10.75 28.41 -14.45
C PRO A 49 9.61 28.95 -13.59
N GLN A 50 8.70 28.06 -13.21
CA GLN A 50 7.70 28.36 -12.21
C GLN A 50 8.39 28.09 -10.88
N ALA A 51 8.62 29.17 -10.14
CA ALA A 51 9.17 29.11 -8.79
C ALA A 51 8.38 28.06 -7.97
N PRO A 52 9.05 27.24 -7.15
CA PRO A 52 8.35 26.36 -6.24
C PRO A 52 7.63 27.21 -5.19
N THR A 53 6.33 27.43 -5.38
CA THR A 53 5.42 27.90 -4.33
C THR A 53 4.47 26.76 -3.95
N SER A 54 5.04 25.61 -3.62
CA SER A 54 4.44 24.69 -2.66
C SER A 54 5.38 24.66 -1.48
N PRO A 55 4.93 24.87 -0.23
CA PRO A 55 5.79 24.64 0.91
C PRO A 55 6.36 23.22 0.80
N PRO A 56 7.65 23.00 1.11
CA PRO A 56 8.19 21.65 1.13
C PRO A 56 7.30 20.82 2.06
N SER A 57 6.77 19.70 1.57
CA SER A 57 6.12 18.70 2.42
C SER A 57 7.16 18.29 3.46
N SER A 58 7.07 18.87 4.65
CA SER A 58 8.03 18.68 5.73
C SER A 58 7.63 17.41 6.42
N THR A 59 8.19 16.28 5.97
CA THR A 59 8.00 15.01 6.68
C THR A 59 8.69 15.11 8.04
N SER A 60 7.89 15.12 9.09
CA SER A 60 8.38 15.13 10.47
C SER A 60 8.86 13.73 10.84
N THR A 61 9.94 13.65 11.63
CA THR A 61 10.53 12.38 12.06
C THR A 61 10.57 12.31 13.59
N TYR A 62 9.89 11.31 14.16
CA TYR A 62 9.79 11.06 15.59
C TYR A 62 10.56 9.80 15.97
N ARG A 63 11.43 9.93 16.96
CA ARG A 63 12.31 8.85 17.43
C ARG A 63 12.19 8.67 18.93
N VAL A 64 11.77 7.48 19.35
CA VAL A 64 11.77 7.05 20.75
C VAL A 64 12.92 6.08 20.95
N ASN A 65 13.76 6.37 21.94
CA ASN A 65 14.87 5.51 22.34
C ASN A 65 14.53 4.79 23.65
N THR A 66 15.06 3.58 23.82
CA THR A 66 15.06 2.87 25.10
C THR A 66 16.12 3.45 26.04
N THR A 67 16.08 3.06 27.32
CA THR A 67 17.08 3.39 28.35
C THR A 67 18.51 3.01 27.93
N ASN A 68 18.65 1.95 27.15
CA ASN A 68 19.93 1.48 26.61
C ASN A 68 20.44 2.28 25.39
N GLY A 69 19.74 3.34 24.97
CA GLY A 69 20.12 4.18 23.83
C GLY A 69 19.74 3.64 22.44
N ASN A 70 19.19 2.43 22.35
CA ASN A 70 18.69 1.88 21.09
C ASN A 70 17.38 2.58 20.68
N THR A 71 17.18 2.80 19.38
CA THR A 71 15.88 3.27 18.89
C THR A 71 14.88 2.14 18.94
N CYS A 72 13.71 2.40 19.53
CA CYS A 72 12.63 1.44 19.72
C CYS A 72 11.44 1.72 18.79
N ILE A 73 11.02 2.98 18.69
CA ILE A 73 9.97 3.42 17.76
C ILE A 73 10.55 4.52 16.87
N LEU A 74 10.35 4.39 15.56
CA LEU A 74 10.70 5.40 14.58
C LEU A 74 9.52 5.64 13.65
N ILE A 75 9.15 6.90 13.50
CA ILE A 75 8.01 7.33 12.69
C ILE A 75 8.49 8.49 11.83
N ARG A 76 8.25 8.42 10.52
CA ARG A 76 8.37 9.54 9.60
C ARG A 76 7.03 9.70 8.91
N THR A 77 6.44 10.89 8.94
CA THR A 77 5.14 11.12 8.31
C THR A 77 4.95 12.60 8.05
N ASP A 78 4.17 12.92 7.03
CA ASP A 78 3.51 14.22 6.89
C ASP A 78 2.08 14.07 7.44
N GLY A 79 1.88 14.57 8.66
CA GLY A 79 0.67 14.35 9.43
C GLY A 79 -0.20 15.61 9.53
N LEU A 80 -1.51 15.45 9.30
CA LEU A 80 -2.51 16.48 9.53
C LEU A 80 -3.60 15.93 10.47
N LEU A 81 -3.84 16.64 11.56
CA LEU A 81 -4.93 16.37 12.49
C LEU A 81 -6.09 17.33 12.18
N SER A 82 -7.21 16.78 11.75
CA SER A 82 -8.47 17.49 11.53
C SER A 82 -9.46 17.14 12.65
N ILE A 83 -10.09 18.14 13.25
CA ILE A 83 -11.07 17.96 14.32
C ILE A 83 -12.38 18.62 13.91
N GLN A 84 -13.42 17.81 13.82
CA GLN A 84 -14.79 18.24 13.59
C GLN A 84 -15.49 18.45 14.95
N TYR A 85 -16.06 19.64 15.13
CA TYR A 85 -16.72 20.08 16.35
C TYR A 85 -17.95 20.94 16.02
N ARG A 86 -18.81 21.17 17.01
CA ARG A 86 -19.97 22.05 16.87
C ARG A 86 -19.73 23.42 17.46
N ASP A 87 -20.13 24.45 16.72
CA ASP A 87 -20.13 25.82 17.21
C ASP A 87 -21.41 26.16 18.00
N LYS A 88 -21.46 27.36 18.57
CA LYS A 88 -22.61 27.90 19.33
C LYS A 88 -23.88 28.06 18.49
N LEU A 89 -23.77 28.07 17.16
CA LEU A 89 -24.90 28.10 16.24
C LEU A 89 -25.35 26.69 15.84
N ASN A 90 -24.74 25.66 16.43
CA ASN A 90 -24.98 24.25 16.14
C ASN A 90 -24.65 23.89 14.67
N GLU A 91 -23.67 24.58 14.09
CA GLU A 91 -23.04 24.21 12.81
C GLU A 91 -21.78 23.37 13.05
N ASP A 92 -21.56 22.38 12.18
CA ASP A 92 -20.34 21.58 12.22
C ASP A 92 -19.19 22.36 11.58
N ARG A 93 -18.11 22.56 12.35
CA ARG A 93 -16.88 23.25 11.96
C ARG A 93 -15.70 22.28 12.01
N GLU A 94 -14.67 22.59 11.24
CA GLU A 94 -13.44 21.78 11.17
C GLU A 94 -12.23 22.64 11.52
N ALA A 95 -11.35 22.11 12.37
CA ALA A 95 -10.11 22.75 12.78
C ALA A 95 -8.92 21.84 12.44
N ASP A 96 -7.97 22.38 11.68
CA ASP A 96 -6.86 21.63 11.11
C ASP A 96 -5.52 22.02 11.76
N VAL A 97 -4.73 21.01 12.15
CA VAL A 97 -3.42 21.16 12.78
C VAL A 97 -2.41 20.22 12.15
N TYR A 98 -1.36 20.78 11.56
CA TYR A 98 -0.21 19.98 11.14
C TYR A 98 0.55 19.44 12.36
N LEU A 99 0.96 18.18 12.26
CA LEU A 99 1.88 17.59 13.22
C LEU A 99 3.20 18.37 13.18
N PRO A 100 3.74 18.82 14.32
CA PRO A 100 4.96 19.61 14.33
C PRO A 100 6.20 18.74 14.16
N ASP A 101 7.32 19.34 13.74
CA ASP A 101 8.61 18.64 13.65
C ASP A 101 9.19 18.29 15.02
N ASN A 102 8.99 19.15 16.03
CA ASN A 102 9.53 18.99 17.38
C ASN A 102 8.41 19.03 18.45
N PRO A 103 7.55 18.00 18.55
CA PRO A 103 6.59 17.88 19.64
C PRO A 103 7.30 17.44 20.93
N GLY A 104 6.65 17.64 22.07
CA GLY A 104 7.05 16.98 23.31
C GLY A 104 6.83 15.48 23.17
N LEU A 105 7.91 14.74 22.94
CA LEU A 105 7.89 13.31 22.65
C LEU A 105 8.15 12.50 23.92
N LYS A 106 7.27 11.55 24.22
CA LYS A 106 7.45 10.54 25.26
C LYS A 106 7.19 9.17 24.64
N GLY A 107 7.80 8.12 25.17
CA GLY A 107 7.47 6.76 24.75
C GLY A 107 7.92 5.73 25.76
N ILE A 108 7.27 4.58 25.71
CA ILE A 108 7.47 3.46 26.62
C ILE A 108 7.83 2.24 25.78
N CYS A 109 8.96 1.61 26.11
CA CYS A 109 9.55 0.52 25.33
C CYS A 109 10.07 -0.63 26.22
N ASP A 110 9.61 -0.69 27.47
CA ASP A 110 10.12 -1.64 28.46
C ASP A 110 9.52 -3.04 28.29
N ASN A 111 8.33 -3.13 27.70
CA ASN A 111 7.66 -4.40 27.42
C ASN A 111 8.11 -4.96 26.06
N SER A 112 8.33 -6.28 26.02
CA SER A 112 8.71 -6.97 24.78
C SER A 112 7.62 -6.92 23.72
N ASP A 113 6.36 -6.92 24.14
CA ASP A 113 5.21 -7.11 23.23
C ASP A 113 4.34 -5.86 23.07
N GLU A 114 4.56 -4.85 23.91
CA GLU A 114 3.82 -3.59 23.90
C GLU A 114 4.80 -2.41 23.95
N SER A 115 4.54 -1.41 23.12
CA SER A 115 5.28 -0.14 23.18
C SER A 115 4.35 1.01 22.84
N SER A 116 4.64 2.21 23.33
CA SER A 116 3.80 3.37 23.07
C SER A 116 4.64 4.61 22.81
N VAL A 117 4.05 5.54 22.06
CA VAL A 117 4.61 6.87 21.82
C VAL A 117 3.51 7.90 22.02
N THR A 118 3.84 8.97 22.70
CA THR A 118 2.96 10.09 22.98
C THR A 118 3.61 11.37 22.47
N LEU A 119 2.92 12.06 21.57
CA LEU A 119 3.28 13.35 21.02
C LEU A 119 2.41 14.42 21.70
N SER A 120 3.05 15.39 22.33
CA SER A 120 2.38 16.54 22.94
C SER A 120 2.71 17.82 22.17
N PHE A 121 1.69 18.50 21.66
CA PHE A 121 1.85 19.71 20.85
C PHE A 121 0.61 20.59 20.87
N ARG A 122 0.77 21.91 20.96
CA ARG A 122 -0.33 22.90 20.88
C ARG A 122 -1.56 22.55 21.75
N GLY A 123 -1.37 21.95 22.93
CA GLY A 123 -2.46 21.52 23.82
C GLY A 123 -3.16 20.20 23.44
N PHE A 124 -2.65 19.50 22.43
CA PHE A 124 -3.03 18.15 22.02
C PHE A 124 -2.05 17.11 22.57
N ILE A 125 -2.57 15.95 22.93
CA ILE A 125 -1.81 14.77 23.32
C ILE A 125 -2.27 13.62 22.41
N LEU A 126 -1.41 13.23 21.47
CA LEU A 126 -1.64 12.12 20.56
C LEU A 126 -0.80 10.92 20.99
N SER A 127 -1.43 9.82 21.38
CA SER A 127 -0.77 8.59 21.81
C SER A 127 -1.05 7.47 20.81
N MET A 128 0.00 6.76 20.39
CA MET A 128 -0.09 5.57 19.55
C MET A 128 0.45 4.37 20.31
N TYR A 129 -0.32 3.29 20.35
CA TYR A 129 0.03 2.06 21.04
C TYR A 129 0.35 0.96 20.02
N PHE A 130 1.54 0.39 20.13
CA PHE A 130 2.07 -0.66 19.27
C PHE A 130 2.04 -1.98 20.02
N SER A 131 1.58 -3.04 19.36
CA SER A 131 1.48 -4.38 19.92
C SER A 131 2.03 -5.42 18.94
N LYS A 132 2.59 -6.51 19.46
CA LYS A 132 2.94 -7.69 18.67
C LYS A 132 1.76 -8.65 18.58
N THR A 133 1.64 -9.36 17.46
CA THR A 133 0.68 -10.45 17.34
C THR A 133 1.10 -11.63 18.23
N PRO A 134 0.16 -12.43 18.75
CA PRO A 134 0.49 -13.71 19.38
C PRO A 134 1.37 -14.55 18.45
N GLY A 135 2.53 -14.99 18.93
CA GLY A 135 3.55 -15.66 18.10
C GLY A 135 4.69 -14.75 17.62
N GLY A 136 4.59 -13.42 17.82
CA GLY A 136 5.71 -12.50 17.61
C GLY A 136 6.19 -12.35 16.16
N GLU A 137 5.37 -12.71 15.17
CA GLU A 137 5.76 -12.61 13.77
C GLU A 137 5.54 -11.20 13.19
N ARG A 138 4.54 -10.48 13.71
CA ARG A 138 4.10 -9.17 13.21
C ARG A 138 3.87 -8.21 14.36
N TRP A 139 3.95 -6.93 14.05
CA TRP A 139 3.53 -5.83 14.91
C TRP A 139 2.45 -5.01 14.20
N TYR A 140 1.62 -4.34 14.98
CA TYR A 140 0.57 -3.44 14.50
C TYR A 140 0.36 -2.31 15.51
N VAL A 141 -0.30 -1.25 15.08
CA VAL A 141 -0.79 -0.19 15.97
C VAL A 141 -2.20 -0.60 16.43
N ASN A 142 -2.34 -0.84 17.72
CA ASN A 142 -3.57 -1.35 18.35
C ASN A 142 -4.60 -0.24 18.56
N THR A 143 -4.14 0.93 19.00
CA THR A 143 -5.02 2.06 19.30
C THR A 143 -4.27 3.36 19.07
N ILE A 144 -4.99 4.36 18.57
CA ILE A 144 -4.53 5.74 18.55
C ILE A 144 -5.53 6.54 19.38
N GLU A 145 -5.02 7.25 20.38
CA GLU A 145 -5.79 8.09 21.29
C GLU A 145 -5.38 9.55 21.12
N LEU A 146 -6.35 10.43 21.08
CA LEU A 146 -6.18 11.88 21.06
C LEU A 146 -6.89 12.48 22.26
N SER A 147 -6.17 13.29 23.03
CA SER A 147 -6.74 14.06 24.14
C SER A 147 -6.44 15.54 23.97
N TYR A 148 -7.44 16.39 24.21
CA TYR A 148 -7.31 17.84 24.17
C TYR A 148 -8.39 18.53 25.00
N SER A 149 -8.17 19.82 25.29
CA SER A 149 -9.18 20.68 25.89
C SER A 149 -9.97 21.41 24.80
N SER A 150 -11.29 21.46 24.93
CA SER A 150 -12.18 22.20 24.01
C SER A 150 -11.99 23.72 24.12
N SER A 151 -11.30 24.22 25.15
CA SER A 151 -10.91 25.63 25.30
C SER A 151 -9.64 26.01 24.53
N ASN A 152 -9.11 25.12 23.69
CA ASN A 152 -7.95 25.41 22.87
C ASN A 152 -8.27 26.58 21.90
N PRO A 153 -7.38 27.59 21.75
CA PRO A 153 -7.62 28.75 20.89
C PRO A 153 -7.85 28.42 19.41
N ILE A 154 -7.58 27.19 18.97
CA ILE A 154 -7.90 26.77 17.60
C ILE A 154 -9.40 26.56 17.34
N PHE A 155 -10.18 26.35 18.39
CA PHE A 155 -11.63 26.18 18.28
C PHE A 155 -12.31 27.54 18.40
N GLU A 156 -12.86 28.02 17.30
CA GLU A 156 -13.59 29.28 17.29
C GLU A 156 -15.06 29.02 17.63
N HIS A 157 -15.60 29.80 18.56
CA HIS A 157 -17.04 29.79 18.90
C HIS A 157 -17.61 28.41 19.27
N ILE A 158 -16.83 27.55 19.93
CA ILE A 158 -17.29 26.22 20.37
C ILE A 158 -18.54 26.29 21.27
N ASP A 159 -19.49 25.36 21.08
CA ASP A 159 -20.72 25.25 21.88
C ASP A 159 -20.38 25.12 23.39
N ARG A 160 -19.44 24.21 23.70
CA ARG A 160 -19.09 23.83 25.07
C ARG A 160 -17.59 23.97 25.35
N PRO A 161 -17.14 25.14 25.82
CA PRO A 161 -15.75 25.31 26.25
C PRO A 161 -15.49 24.55 27.56
N ASN A 162 -14.21 24.35 27.88
CA ASN A 162 -13.66 23.73 29.10
C ASN A 162 -13.97 22.23 29.28
N LEU A 163 -14.26 21.51 28.20
CA LEU A 163 -14.38 20.06 28.21
C LEU A 163 -13.03 19.42 27.89
N ASN A 164 -12.64 18.38 28.63
CA ASN A 164 -11.52 17.52 28.26
C ASN A 164 -12.04 16.39 27.40
N VAL A 165 -11.72 16.43 26.12
CA VAL A 165 -12.18 15.46 25.12
C VAL A 165 -11.11 14.38 24.97
N LYS A 166 -11.53 13.11 24.99
CA LYS A 166 -10.68 11.96 24.70
C LYS A 166 -11.33 11.17 23.55
N LEU A 167 -10.65 11.11 22.42
CA LEU A 167 -11.08 10.37 21.23
C LEU A 167 -10.12 9.21 21.01
N SER A 168 -10.63 8.07 20.58
CA SER A 168 -9.79 6.94 20.19
C SER A 168 -10.31 6.24 18.94
N THR A 169 -9.44 5.47 18.31
CA THR A 169 -9.83 4.54 17.25
C THR A 169 -10.76 3.46 17.80
N PRO A 170 -11.63 2.86 16.95
CA PRO A 170 -12.48 1.77 17.37
C PRO A 170 -11.67 0.61 17.98
N PRO A 171 -12.22 -0.11 18.98
CA PRO A 171 -11.55 -1.26 19.56
C PRO A 171 -11.32 -2.35 18.49
N HIS A 172 -10.29 -3.18 18.71
CA HIS A 172 -9.90 -4.27 17.81
C HIS A 172 -9.52 -3.81 16.39
N THR A 173 -8.99 -2.60 16.24
CA THR A 173 -8.43 -2.11 14.98
C THR A 173 -6.97 -2.55 14.83
N PHE A 174 -6.64 -3.22 13.72
CA PHE A 174 -5.27 -3.62 13.39
C PHE A 174 -4.67 -2.64 12.39
N LEU A 175 -4.15 -1.51 12.87
CA LEU A 175 -3.59 -0.48 12.02
C LEU A 175 -2.14 -0.85 11.65
N PHE A 176 -1.79 -0.70 10.37
CA PHE A 176 -0.42 -0.88 9.85
C PHE A 176 0.25 -2.24 10.17
N PRO A 177 -0.41 -3.39 9.93
CA PRO A 177 0.16 -4.70 10.23
C PRO A 177 1.43 -4.94 9.42
N THR A 178 2.54 -5.21 10.12
CA THR A 178 3.87 -5.28 9.52
C THR A 178 4.71 -6.40 10.16
N PRO A 179 5.47 -7.19 9.39
CA PRO A 179 6.39 -8.17 9.97
C PRO A 179 7.45 -7.54 10.90
N ILE A 180 7.84 -8.24 11.96
CA ILE A 180 8.92 -7.78 12.84
C ILE A 180 10.22 -7.59 12.04
N GLY A 181 10.95 -6.52 12.35
CA GLY A 181 12.21 -6.16 11.68
C GLY A 181 12.05 -5.43 10.35
N LYS A 182 10.81 -5.29 9.83
CA LYS A 182 10.49 -4.47 8.66
C LYS A 182 9.87 -3.13 9.05
N SER A 183 10.01 -2.12 8.19
CA SER A 183 9.35 -0.83 8.34
C SER A 183 8.12 -0.76 7.44
N PHE A 184 6.97 -0.37 7.96
CA PHE A 184 5.80 -0.03 7.16
C PHE A 184 6.12 1.20 6.32
N GLU A 185 5.81 1.19 5.03
CA GLU A 185 6.01 2.33 4.14
C GLU A 185 4.77 2.54 3.26
N CYS A 186 4.29 3.79 3.17
CA CYS A 186 3.09 4.12 2.42
C CYS A 186 3.15 5.54 1.89
N MET A 187 3.15 5.68 0.56
CA MET A 187 3.12 6.98 -0.12
C MET A 187 1.70 7.56 -0.18
N GLN A 188 0.68 6.71 -0.12
CA GLN A 188 -0.72 7.13 -0.15
C GLN A 188 -1.16 7.67 1.21
N GLU A 189 -2.05 8.67 1.17
CA GLU A 189 -2.69 9.18 2.37
C GLU A 189 -3.50 8.07 3.07
N LYS A 190 -3.27 7.90 4.36
CA LYS A 190 -4.09 7.06 5.24
C LYS A 190 -4.88 7.94 6.17
N THR A 191 -6.20 7.78 6.16
CA THR A 191 -7.11 8.46 7.07
C THR A 191 -7.48 7.53 8.22
N ILE A 192 -7.25 7.99 9.44
CA ILE A 192 -7.66 7.29 10.66
C ILE A 192 -8.72 8.13 11.35
N VAL A 193 -9.88 7.53 11.61
CA VAL A 193 -10.98 8.17 12.32
C VAL A 193 -10.92 7.83 13.81
N MET A 194 -11.09 8.84 14.65
CA MET A 194 -11.13 8.74 16.11
C MET A 194 -12.41 9.40 16.61
N PHE A 195 -13.11 8.73 17.51
CA PHE A 195 -14.34 9.21 18.11
C PHE A 195 -14.34 8.86 19.60
N SER A 196 -15.27 9.44 20.37
CA SER A 196 -15.36 9.13 21.80
C SER A 196 -15.93 7.73 21.99
N GLN A 197 -15.24 6.90 22.78
CA GLN A 197 -15.71 5.55 23.11
C GLN A 197 -16.68 5.54 24.30
N ASP A 198 -16.72 6.64 25.06
CA ASP A 198 -17.60 6.74 26.21
C ASP A 198 -19.01 7.15 25.74
N GLU A 199 -20.00 6.28 25.92
CA GLU A 199 -21.41 6.59 25.60
C GLU A 199 -21.94 7.81 26.36
N SER A 200 -21.31 8.14 27.50
CA SER A 200 -21.63 9.32 28.31
C SER A 200 -21.01 10.61 27.81
N ASP A 201 -20.10 10.54 26.83
CA ASP A 201 -19.42 11.71 26.31
C ASP A 201 -20.35 12.52 25.42
N ARG A 202 -20.62 13.75 25.87
CA ARG A 202 -21.51 14.70 25.19
C ARG A 202 -20.75 15.66 24.28
N SER A 203 -19.46 15.40 24.03
CA SER A 203 -18.64 16.22 23.15
C SER A 203 -19.17 16.21 21.72
N GLY A 204 -19.54 15.03 21.18
CA GLY A 204 -19.96 14.90 19.78
C GLY A 204 -18.87 15.27 18.78
N HIS A 205 -17.61 15.32 19.23
CA HIS A 205 -16.47 15.65 18.39
C HIS A 205 -15.96 14.42 17.63
N LEU A 206 -15.44 14.64 16.43
CA LEU A 206 -14.83 13.60 15.61
C LEU A 206 -13.46 14.07 15.12
N ALA A 207 -12.43 13.24 15.27
CA ALA A 207 -11.10 13.57 14.79
C ALA A 207 -10.69 12.65 13.64
N LYS A 208 -10.03 13.24 12.64
CA LYS A 208 -9.44 12.56 11.50
C LYS A 208 -7.94 12.84 11.50
N LEU A 209 -7.15 11.78 11.58
CA LEU A 209 -5.70 11.86 11.41
C LEU A 209 -5.35 11.40 10.00
N PHE A 210 -4.84 12.33 9.20
CA PHE A 210 -4.32 12.07 7.86
C PHE A 210 -2.81 11.89 7.95
N LEU A 211 -2.32 10.77 7.44
CA LEU A 211 -0.90 10.43 7.39
C LEU A 211 -0.49 10.24 5.93
N ARG A 212 0.40 11.11 5.43
CA ARG A 212 0.99 11.08 4.08
C ARG A 212 2.46 10.74 4.17
N ASP A 213 3.02 10.19 3.09
CA ASP A 213 4.44 9.78 2.99
C ASP A 213 4.96 9.13 4.29
N THR A 214 4.23 8.10 4.71
CA THR A 214 4.35 7.57 6.06
C THR A 214 5.24 6.35 6.08
N ARG A 215 6.23 6.39 6.95
CA ARG A 215 7.09 5.26 7.29
C ARG A 215 7.10 5.04 8.79
N LEU A 216 6.65 3.87 9.24
CA LEU A 216 6.59 3.52 10.67
C LEU A 216 7.37 2.25 10.94
N GLN A 217 8.02 2.20 12.10
CA GLN A 217 8.63 0.98 12.59
C GLN A 217 8.61 0.97 14.12
N GLY A 218 7.84 0.05 14.68
CA GLY A 218 7.89 -0.30 16.09
C GLY A 218 8.88 -1.43 16.37
N PHE A 219 9.18 -1.66 17.64
CA PHE A 219 10.03 -2.76 18.12
C PHE A 219 11.38 -2.84 17.41
N MET A 220 12.01 -1.68 17.21
CA MET A 220 13.37 -1.57 16.73
C MET A 220 14.36 -1.91 17.86
N TYR A 221 15.41 -2.63 17.51
CA TYR A 221 16.52 -2.94 18.43
C TYR A 221 17.86 -2.64 17.75
N LYS A 222 17.92 -1.55 16.99
CA LYS A 222 19.13 -1.12 16.26
C LYS A 222 19.65 0.21 16.81
N VAL A 223 20.97 0.28 16.96
CA VAL A 223 21.68 1.53 17.28
C VAL A 223 21.59 2.47 16.07
N GLY A 224 21.29 3.75 16.32
CA GLY A 224 21.28 4.79 15.27
C GLY A 224 20.01 4.89 14.43
N GLY A 225 18.94 4.14 14.75
CA GLY A 225 17.63 4.33 14.12
C GLY A 225 17.60 4.03 12.62
N GLN A 226 18.36 3.02 12.17
CA GLN A 226 18.30 2.57 10.78
C GLN A 226 17.04 1.76 10.52
N TRP A 227 16.28 2.16 9.51
CA TRP A 227 15.07 1.47 9.10
C TRP A 227 15.31 0.00 8.70
N GLY A 228 14.30 -0.83 8.94
CA GLY A 228 14.18 -2.17 8.38
C GLY A 228 13.90 -2.15 6.88
N SER A 229 13.84 -3.34 6.28
CA SER A 229 13.38 -3.45 4.89
C SER A 229 11.94 -2.95 4.77
N PRO A 230 11.60 -2.21 3.71
CA PRO A 230 10.28 -1.63 3.57
C PRO A 230 9.22 -2.70 3.31
N PHE A 231 8.09 -2.56 3.98
CA PHE A 231 6.87 -3.32 3.78
C PHE A 231 5.80 -2.33 3.28
N GLN A 232 5.57 -2.36 1.98
CA GLN A 232 4.72 -1.39 1.31
C GLN A 232 3.24 -1.64 1.63
N CYS A 233 2.47 -0.56 1.78
CA CYS A 233 1.03 -0.65 1.91
C CYS A 233 0.39 -1.07 0.57
N THR A 234 -0.51 -2.05 0.59
CA THR A 234 -1.37 -2.32 -0.57
C THR A 234 -2.40 -1.20 -0.69
N ALA A 235 -2.59 -0.68 -1.91
CA ALA A 235 -3.54 0.40 -2.20
C ALA A 235 -5.00 0.00 -1.91
N THR A 236 -5.29 -1.30 -1.97
CA THR A 236 -6.55 -1.89 -1.55
C THR A 236 -6.38 -2.47 -0.15
N GLY A 237 -7.22 -2.04 0.80
CA GLY A 237 -7.16 -2.40 2.22
C GLY A 237 -7.42 -3.88 2.55
N THR A 238 -7.16 -4.78 1.61
CA THR A 238 -7.26 -6.23 1.77
C THR A 238 -5.95 -6.85 1.34
N TYR A 239 -5.33 -7.60 2.25
CA TYR A 239 -4.26 -8.55 1.96
C TYR A 239 -4.84 -9.69 1.10
N ARG A 240 -5.19 -9.38 -0.14
CA ARG A 240 -5.47 -10.36 -1.18
C ARG A 240 -4.43 -10.14 -2.24
N ASP A 241 -3.75 -11.22 -2.62
CA ASP A 241 -2.88 -11.25 -3.79
C ASP A 241 -3.72 -10.89 -5.02
N GLU A 242 -3.79 -9.60 -5.35
CA GLU A 242 -4.54 -9.09 -6.51
C GLU A 242 -4.00 -9.65 -7.84
N SER A 243 -2.78 -10.18 -7.81
CA SER A 243 -2.16 -10.85 -8.93
C SER A 243 -2.66 -12.28 -9.15
N ALA A 244 -3.21 -12.95 -8.13
CA ALA A 244 -3.69 -14.34 -8.25
C ALA A 244 -4.81 -14.53 -9.31
N PRO A 245 -5.90 -13.75 -9.33
CA PRO A 245 -6.95 -13.90 -10.34
C PRO A 245 -6.45 -13.55 -11.75
N PHE A 246 -5.52 -12.61 -11.89
CA PHE A 246 -4.92 -12.26 -13.18
C PHE A 246 -4.07 -13.40 -13.76
N TYR A 247 -3.21 -14.03 -12.93
CA TYR A 247 -2.41 -15.18 -13.37
C TYR A 247 -3.28 -16.41 -13.69
N LEU A 248 -4.30 -16.69 -12.89
CA LEU A 248 -5.23 -17.78 -13.16
C LEU A 248 -6.02 -17.55 -14.46
N GLY A 249 -6.50 -16.33 -14.70
CA GLY A 249 -7.22 -15.97 -15.92
C GLY A 249 -6.35 -16.07 -17.17
N THR A 250 -5.10 -15.62 -17.10
CA THR A 250 -4.15 -15.70 -18.24
C THR A 250 -3.76 -17.13 -18.57
N ILE A 251 -3.47 -17.96 -17.56
CA ILE A 251 -3.16 -19.40 -17.76
C ILE A 251 -4.36 -20.12 -18.39
N LEU A 252 -5.58 -19.87 -17.89
CA LEU A 252 -6.80 -20.49 -18.43
C LEU A 252 -7.05 -20.05 -19.88
N GLY A 253 -6.87 -18.76 -20.18
CA GLY A 253 -7.02 -18.23 -21.54
C GLY A 253 -6.04 -18.86 -22.53
N ILE A 254 -4.76 -18.97 -22.15
CA ILE A 254 -3.73 -19.61 -22.98
C ILE A 254 -4.06 -21.10 -23.20
N ALA A 255 -4.49 -21.81 -22.17
CA ALA A 255 -4.86 -23.23 -22.28
C ALA A 255 -6.05 -23.45 -23.23
N CYS A 256 -7.08 -22.59 -23.18
CA CYS A 256 -8.21 -22.66 -24.09
C CYS A 256 -7.81 -22.39 -25.54
N ILE A 257 -6.97 -21.36 -25.79
CA ILE A 257 -6.48 -21.06 -27.14
C ILE A 257 -5.64 -22.22 -27.68
N ALA A 258 -4.75 -22.79 -26.86
CA ALA A 258 -3.89 -23.90 -27.25
C ALA A 258 -4.70 -25.16 -27.62
N THR A 259 -5.75 -25.47 -26.86
CA THR A 259 -6.60 -26.64 -27.15
C THR A 259 -7.40 -26.46 -28.45
N VAL A 260 -8.01 -25.29 -28.66
CA VAL A 260 -8.78 -24.99 -29.89
C VAL A 260 -7.86 -24.96 -31.11
N ALA A 261 -6.72 -24.27 -31.02
CA ALA A 261 -5.74 -24.20 -32.11
C ALA A 261 -5.16 -25.58 -32.43
N GLY A 262 -4.78 -26.36 -31.41
CA GLY A 262 -4.26 -27.71 -31.57
C GLY A 262 -5.27 -28.64 -32.25
N TYR A 263 -6.55 -28.58 -31.85
CA TYR A 263 -7.62 -29.35 -32.50
C TYR A 263 -7.86 -28.90 -33.94
N GLY A 264 -7.86 -27.59 -34.21
CA GLY A 264 -8.01 -27.03 -35.55
C GLY A 264 -6.92 -27.51 -36.51
N VAL A 265 -5.66 -27.44 -36.08
CA VAL A 265 -4.51 -27.94 -36.86
C VAL A 265 -4.62 -29.45 -37.08
N TRP A 266 -4.96 -30.23 -36.05
CA TRP A 266 -5.12 -31.67 -36.17
C TRP A 266 -6.22 -32.06 -37.18
N ARG A 267 -7.38 -31.40 -37.11
CA ARG A 267 -8.49 -31.61 -38.05
C ARG A 267 -8.08 -31.25 -39.48
N TYR A 268 -7.40 -30.13 -39.66
CA TYR A 268 -6.93 -29.69 -40.98
C TYR A 268 -6.00 -30.72 -41.64
N LEU A 269 -5.10 -31.32 -40.87
CA LEU A 269 -4.14 -32.30 -41.39
C LEU A 269 -4.75 -33.70 -41.60
N LYS A 270 -5.77 -34.09 -40.83
CA LYS A 270 -6.36 -35.44 -40.91
C LYS A 270 -7.55 -35.57 -41.85
N VAL A 271 -8.30 -34.49 -42.11
CA VAL A 271 -9.43 -34.53 -43.03
C VAL A 271 -8.90 -34.40 -44.46
N LYS A 272 -8.66 -35.53 -45.11
CA LYS A 272 -8.44 -35.55 -46.56
C LYS A 272 -9.75 -35.14 -47.24
N LYS A 273 -9.69 -34.16 -48.14
CA LYS A 273 -10.83 -33.77 -48.97
C LYS A 273 -11.24 -34.98 -49.82
N PHE A 274 -12.42 -35.55 -49.57
CA PHE A 274 -13.00 -36.50 -50.53
C PHE A 274 -13.30 -35.73 -51.80
N GLN A 275 -12.71 -36.17 -52.92
CA GLN A 275 -13.13 -35.69 -54.23
C GLN A 275 -14.53 -36.26 -54.47
N TYR A 276 -15.54 -35.39 -54.54
CA TYR A 276 -16.76 -35.76 -55.24
C TYR A 276 -16.34 -35.99 -56.69
N GLY A 277 -16.30 -37.25 -57.11
CA GLY A 277 -16.19 -37.57 -58.52
C GLY A 277 -17.32 -36.85 -59.24
N ASN A 278 -16.97 -35.95 -60.15
CA ASN A 278 -17.92 -35.46 -61.14
C ASN A 278 -18.47 -36.71 -61.86
N MET A 279 -19.77 -36.98 -61.68
CA MET A 279 -20.54 -37.77 -62.65
C MET A 279 -20.82 -36.88 -63.85
#